data_AF-A0ABD0QTG6-F1
#
_entry.id   AF-A0ABD0QTG6-F1
#
_cell.length_a   1.000
_cell.length_b   1.000
_cell.length_c   1.000
_cell.angle_alpha   90.00
_cell.angle_beta   90.00
_cell.angle_gamma   90.00
#
_symmetry.space_group_name_H-M   'P 1'
#
loop_
_entity.id
_entity.type
_entity.pdbx_description
1 polymer ?
#
loop_
_entity_poly.entity_id
_entity_poly.type
_entity_poly.pdbx_seq_one_letter_code
_entity_poly.pdbx_strand_id
1 'polypeptide(L)'
;VEGYRIGDVIRSSGADTPELLPCGYLVGENDTINISLKGVNSQSEDSLVFDSLIPKPMLQRYVSLLQEHRRIILSGPSGTGKSYLAHRLAEHLALREGKLPNESNIVTFNVDHKSSK
;
A
#
# COMPACT_ATOMS: atom_id res chain seq x y z
N VAL A 1 5.91 10.08 -2.86
CA VAL A 1 6.37 9.59 -4.17
C VAL A 1 7.86 9.30 -4.09
N GLU A 2 8.28 8.14 -4.61
CA GLU A 2 9.67 7.69 -4.65
C GLU A 2 10.35 8.12 -5.96
N GLY A 3 9.61 8.04 -7.06
CA GLY A 3 10.04 8.51 -8.37
C GLY A 3 8.98 8.30 -9.45
N TYR A 4 9.35 8.57 -10.69
CA TYR A 4 8.54 8.26 -11.87
C TYR A 4 9.41 7.72 -13.00
N ARG A 5 8.77 7.07 -13.97
CA ARG A 5 9.40 6.51 -15.17
C ARG A 5 8.59 6.86 -16.42
N ILE A 6 9.27 7.31 -17.47
CA ILE A 6 8.72 7.54 -18.81
C ILE A 6 9.66 6.85 -19.80
N GLY A 7 9.19 5.80 -20.50
CA GLY A 7 10.07 4.94 -21.29
C GLY A 7 11.24 4.42 -20.46
N ASP A 8 12.48 4.70 -20.87
CA ASP A 8 13.69 4.32 -20.14
C ASP A 8 14.19 5.35 -19.13
N VAL A 9 13.55 6.51 -19.06
CA VAL A 9 13.94 7.59 -18.16
C VAL A 9 13.34 7.36 -16.78
N ILE A 10 14.20 7.13 -15.79
CA ILE A 10 13.83 6.95 -14.39
C ILE A 10 14.28 8.17 -13.59
N ARG A 11 13.38 8.70 -12.76
CA ARG A 11 13.56 9.95 -12.03
C ARG A 11 13.16 9.77 -10.58
N SER A 12 14.12 9.83 -9.67
CA SER A 12 13.89 9.80 -8.22
C SER A 12 13.96 11.19 -7.60
N SER A 13 13.58 11.30 -6.32
CA SER A 13 13.77 12.53 -5.55
C SER A 13 15.25 12.94 -5.54
N GLY A 14 15.55 14.20 -5.88
CA GLY A 14 16.92 14.73 -5.90
C GLY A 14 17.71 14.48 -7.20
N ALA A 15 17.12 13.90 -8.25
CA ALA A 15 17.78 13.75 -9.53
C ALA A 15 18.05 15.12 -10.21
N ASP A 16 19.19 15.24 -10.89
CA ASP A 16 19.62 16.45 -11.64
C ASP A 16 18.58 16.90 -12.68
N THR A 17 18.70 18.08 -13.29
CA THR A 17 17.77 18.47 -14.37
C THR A 17 17.87 17.48 -15.55
N PRO A 18 16.75 16.95 -16.08
CA PRO A 18 16.80 16.05 -17.22
C PRO A 18 17.25 16.78 -18.49
N GLU A 19 17.79 16.02 -19.45
CA GLU A 19 18.27 16.55 -20.74
C GLU A 19 17.14 17.20 -21.55
N LEU A 20 15.96 16.57 -21.56
CA LEU A 20 14.76 17.08 -22.22
C LEU A 20 13.74 17.56 -21.17
N LEU A 21 12.85 18.44 -21.61
CA LEU A 21 11.63 18.73 -20.84
C LEU A 21 10.83 17.43 -20.63
N PRO A 22 10.09 17.27 -19.51
CA PRO A 22 9.32 16.05 -19.24
C PRO A 22 8.40 15.60 -20.37
N CYS A 23 7.77 16.54 -21.09
CA CYS A 23 6.94 16.22 -22.26
C CYS A 23 7.74 15.71 -23.46
N GLY A 24 9.03 16.01 -23.55
CA GLY A 24 9.93 15.51 -24.60
C GLY A 24 10.22 14.01 -24.51
N TYR A 25 9.95 13.39 -23.35
CA TYR A 25 10.05 11.93 -23.19
C TYR A 25 8.74 11.21 -23.51
N LEU A 26 7.63 11.94 -23.66
CA LEU A 26 6.33 11.39 -24.05
C LEU A 26 6.19 11.40 -25.58
N VAL A 27 7.05 10.63 -26.24
CA VAL A 27 7.17 10.61 -27.71
C VAL A 27 7.18 9.18 -28.25
N GLY A 28 6.72 9.02 -29.48
CA GLY A 28 6.62 7.71 -30.14
C GLY A 28 5.63 6.81 -29.40
N GLU A 29 6.11 5.63 -28.97
CA GLU A 29 5.31 4.66 -28.21
C GLU A 29 5.30 4.91 -26.69
N ASN A 30 6.08 5.88 -26.21
CA ASN A 30 6.10 6.24 -24.78
C ASN A 30 5.00 7.24 -24.46
N ASP A 31 3.79 6.77 -24.15
CA ASP A 31 2.63 7.61 -23.78
C ASP A 31 2.21 7.47 -22.31
N THR A 32 2.92 6.65 -21.52
CA THR A 32 2.61 6.37 -20.12
C THR A 32 3.64 6.94 -19.15
N ILE A 33 3.14 7.44 -18.01
CA ILE A 33 3.96 7.83 -16.87
C ILE A 33 3.72 6.82 -15.75
N ASN A 34 4.75 6.05 -15.41
CA ASN A 34 4.70 5.11 -14.30
C ASN A 34 5.19 5.81 -13.03
N ILE A 35 4.33 5.92 -12.01
CA ILE A 35 4.68 6.58 -10.75
C ILE A 35 4.98 5.51 -9.70
N SER A 36 6.14 5.62 -9.04
CA SER A 36 6.51 4.77 -7.92
C SER A 36 6.25 5.50 -6.60
N LEU A 37 5.41 4.92 -5.74
CA LEU A 37 5.10 5.46 -4.42
C LEU A 37 5.98 4.79 -3.35
N LYS A 38 6.26 5.54 -2.28
CA LYS A 38 7.03 4.99 -1.16
C LYS A 38 6.18 3.93 -0.45
N GLY A 39 6.66 2.71 -0.46
CA GLY A 39 6.03 1.59 0.21
C GLY A 39 6.78 1.13 1.45
N VAL A 40 6.53 -0.13 1.79
CA VAL A 40 7.16 -0.85 2.90
C VAL A 40 8.68 -0.80 2.85
N ASN A 41 9.28 -0.97 1.67
CA ASN A 41 10.73 -0.93 1.46
C ASN A 41 11.36 0.41 1.88
N SER A 42 10.58 1.49 1.79
CA SER A 42 10.96 2.86 2.13
C SER A 42 10.45 3.28 3.51
N GLN A 43 10.06 2.31 4.36
CA GLN A 43 9.46 2.53 5.69
C GLN A 43 8.30 3.54 5.67
N SER A 44 7.43 3.46 4.66
CA SER A 44 6.32 4.39 4.48
C SER A 44 5.03 3.70 4.07
N GLU A 45 3.91 4.27 4.49
CA GLU A 45 2.56 3.83 4.14
C GLU A 45 2.01 4.54 2.89
N ASP A 46 2.81 5.25 2.08
CA ASP A 46 2.26 6.10 1.00
C ASP A 46 1.53 5.27 -0.05
N SER A 47 2.09 4.11 -0.44
CA SER A 47 1.41 3.16 -1.34
C SER A 47 0.08 2.68 -0.73
N LEU A 48 0.10 2.31 0.56
CA LEU A 48 -1.09 1.83 1.26
C LEU A 48 -2.18 2.91 1.36
N VAL A 49 -1.78 4.16 1.61
CA VAL A 49 -2.68 5.33 1.60
C VAL A 49 -3.32 5.50 0.23
N PHE A 50 -2.53 5.40 -0.84
CA PHE A 50 -3.04 5.52 -2.20
C PHE A 50 -4.04 4.40 -2.55
N ASP A 51 -3.72 3.16 -2.21
CA ASP A 51 -4.56 2.00 -2.52
C ASP A 51 -5.84 1.95 -1.67
N SER A 52 -5.79 2.40 -0.42
CA SER A 52 -6.93 2.34 0.50
C SER A 52 -7.75 3.61 0.57
N LEU A 53 -7.20 4.74 0.13
CA LEU A 53 -7.72 6.09 0.31
C LEU A 53 -7.95 6.47 1.79
N ILE A 54 -7.28 5.79 2.72
CA ILE A 54 -7.37 6.07 4.16
C ILE A 54 -6.26 7.06 4.54
N PRO A 55 -6.56 8.10 5.34
CA PRO A 55 -5.56 9.08 5.76
C PRO A 55 -4.33 8.43 6.40
N LYS A 56 -3.13 8.86 5.99
CA LYS A 56 -1.84 8.35 6.48
C LYS A 56 -1.74 8.26 8.01
N PRO A 57 -2.18 9.28 8.80
CA PRO A 57 -2.09 9.20 10.26
C PRO A 57 -2.89 8.03 10.85
N MET A 58 -4.01 7.65 10.23
CA MET A 58 -4.83 6.53 10.68
C MET A 58 -4.14 5.20 10.41
N LEU A 59 -3.61 5.01 9.20
CA LEU A 59 -2.88 3.79 8.85
C LEU A 59 -1.62 3.63 9.69
N GLN A 60 -0.84 4.70 9.87
CA GLN A 60 0.33 4.69 10.75
C GLN A 60 -0.02 4.27 12.17
N ARG A 61 -1.12 4.81 12.72
CA ARG A 61 -1.60 4.39 14.04
C ARG A 61 -1.95 2.90 14.08
N TYR A 62 -2.67 2.37 13.09
CA TYR A 62 -3.03 0.95 13.05
C TYR A 62 -1.81 0.05 12.91
N VAL A 63 -0.86 0.42 12.06
CA VAL A 63 0.41 -0.29 11.90
C VAL A 63 1.18 -0.30 13.22
N SER A 64 1.35 0.84 13.88
CA SER A 64 2.02 0.91 15.19
C SER A 64 1.35 0.03 16.24
N LEU A 65 0.02 0.08 16.36
CA LEU A 65 -0.73 -0.77 17.29
C LEU A 65 -0.56 -2.26 16.99
N LEU A 66 -0.56 -2.65 15.71
CA LEU A 66 -0.34 -4.04 15.31
C LEU A 66 1.09 -4.50 15.58
N GLN A 67 2.08 -3.61 15.44
CA GLN A 67 3.47 -3.95 15.77
C GLN A 67 3.68 -4.11 17.27
N GLU A 68 3.08 -3.22 18.07
CA GLU A 68 3.25 -3.21 19.53
C GLU A 68 2.41 -4.30 20.22
N HIS A 69 1.13 -4.40 19.87
CA HIS A 69 0.18 -5.26 20.57
C HIS A 69 -0.19 -6.53 19.81
N ARG A 70 0.21 -6.68 18.55
CA ARG A 70 -0.11 -7.83 17.68
C ARG A 70 -1.60 -8.05 17.42
N ARG A 71 -2.47 -7.10 17.81
CA ARG A 71 -3.93 -7.18 17.65
C ARG A 71 -4.57 -5.80 17.62
N ILE A 72 -5.63 -5.67 16.83
CA ILE A 72 -6.55 -4.52 16.83
C ILE A 72 -7.98 -5.01 16.68
N ILE A 73 -8.94 -4.18 17.08
CA ILE A 73 -10.36 -4.42 16.83
C ILE A 73 -10.87 -3.29 15.94
N LEU A 74 -11.46 -3.66 14.79
CA LEU A 74 -12.15 -2.72 13.90
C LEU A 74 -13.65 -2.84 14.14
N SER A 75 -14.27 -1.76 14.62
CA SER A 75 -15.71 -1.70 14.89
C SER A 75 -16.37 -0.61 14.04
N GLY A 76 -17.65 -0.82 13.72
CA GLY A 76 -18.44 0.12 12.93
C GLY A 76 -19.54 -0.55 12.11
N PRO A 77 -20.46 0.24 11.51
CA PRO A 77 -21.59 -0.26 10.73
C PRO A 77 -21.19 -1.21 9.59
N SER A 78 -22.11 -2.02 9.08
CA SER A 78 -21.87 -2.82 7.87
C SER A 78 -21.51 -1.91 6.68
N GLY A 79 -20.69 -2.43 5.76
CA GLY A 79 -20.31 -1.68 4.55
C GLY A 79 -19.23 -0.59 4.73
N THR A 80 -18.73 -0.33 5.94
CA THR A 80 -17.70 0.71 6.18
C THR A 80 -16.25 0.26 5.89
N GLY A 81 -16.05 -0.81 5.12
CA GLY A 81 -14.72 -1.24 4.70
C GLY A 81 -13.85 -1.90 5.77
N LYS A 82 -14.39 -2.31 6.92
CA LYS A 82 -13.62 -2.95 8.01
C LYS A 82 -12.82 -4.18 7.54
N SER A 83 -13.46 -5.12 6.85
CA SER A 83 -12.80 -6.33 6.34
C SER A 83 -11.74 -6.00 5.28
N TYR A 84 -12.02 -5.00 4.43
CA TYR A 84 -11.05 -4.49 3.46
C TYR A 84 -9.81 -3.93 4.15
N LEU A 85 -9.99 -3.06 5.14
CA LEU A 85 -8.90 -2.48 5.91
C LEU A 85 -8.09 -3.56 6.67
N ALA A 86 -8.76 -4.52 7.29
CA ALA A 86 -8.09 -5.64 7.96
C ALA A 86 -7.18 -6.41 7.00
N HIS A 87 -7.67 -6.71 5.79
CA HIS A 87 -6.91 -7.41 4.76
C HIS A 87 -5.71 -6.58 4.27
N ARG A 88 -5.91 -5.29 3.98
CA ARG A 88 -4.83 -4.39 3.52
C ARG A 88 -3.74 -4.21 4.59
N LEU A 89 -4.11 -4.13 5.87
CA LEU A 89 -3.13 -4.09 6.96
C LEU A 89 -2.37 -5.41 7.08
N ALA A 90 -3.03 -6.56 6.91
CA ALA A 90 -2.37 -7.86 6.91
C ALA A 90 -1.36 -8.00 5.77
N GLU A 91 -1.72 -7.62 4.54
CA GLU A 91 -0.81 -7.59 3.39
C GLU A 91 0.39 -6.68 3.64
N HIS A 92 0.15 -5.47 4.15
CA HIS A 92 1.21 -4.52 4.46
C HIS A 92 2.19 -5.07 5.51
N LEU A 93 1.69 -5.72 6.56
CA LEU A 93 2.54 -6.32 7.59
C LEU A 93 3.32 -7.54 7.07
N ALA A 94 2.70 -8.40 6.25
CA ALA A 94 3.39 -9.52 5.63
C ALA A 94 4.57 -9.03 4.76
N LEU A 95 4.33 -8.03 3.91
CA LEU A 95 5.38 -7.39 3.11
C LEU A 95 6.48 -6.80 3.99
N ARG A 96 6.12 -6.18 5.12
CA ARG A 96 7.07 -5.59 6.07
C ARG A 96 7.94 -6.62 6.78
N GLU A 97 7.44 -7.85 6.93
CA GLU A 97 8.21 -9.00 7.39
C GLU A 97 9.01 -9.69 6.26
N GLY A 98 9.02 -9.13 5.04
CA GLY A 98 9.71 -9.72 3.89
C GLY A 98 8.99 -10.92 3.28
N LYS A 99 7.68 -11.08 3.56
CA LYS A 99 6.86 -12.17 3.04
C LYS A 99 5.91 -11.65 1.97
N LEU A 100 5.82 -12.35 0.85
CA LEU A 100 4.81 -12.07 -0.16
C LEU A 100 3.42 -12.45 0.38
N PRO A 101 2.41 -11.55 0.36
CA PRO A 101 1.07 -11.86 0.82
C PRO A 101 0.48 -13.03 0.05
N ASN A 102 0.05 -14.06 0.76
CA ASN A 102 -0.60 -15.24 0.19
C ASN A 102 -1.42 -16.00 1.26
N GLU A 103 -2.15 -17.02 0.85
CA GLU A 103 -3.00 -17.81 1.76
C GLU A 103 -2.22 -18.58 2.83
N SER A 104 -0.91 -18.77 2.66
CA SER A 104 -0.08 -19.44 3.67
C SER A 104 0.32 -18.53 4.85
N ASN A 105 0.23 -17.21 4.69
CA ASN A 105 0.63 -16.23 5.71
C ASN A 105 -0.46 -15.24 6.12
N ILE A 106 -1.56 -15.15 5.37
CA ILE A 106 -2.75 -14.38 5.74
C ILE A 106 -3.95 -15.31 5.67
N VAL A 107 -4.63 -15.49 6.81
CA VAL A 107 -5.80 -16.36 6.93
C VAL A 107 -6.96 -15.56 7.50
N THR A 108 -8.15 -15.73 6.91
CA THR A 108 -9.38 -15.09 7.39
C THR A 108 -10.29 -16.13 8.02
N PHE A 109 -10.69 -15.90 9.26
CA PHE A 109 -11.68 -16.72 9.96
C PHE A 109 -12.99 -15.96 10.05
N ASN A 110 -14.02 -16.45 9.39
CA ASN A 110 -15.36 -15.89 9.46
C ASN A 110 -16.17 -16.66 10.51
N VAL A 111 -16.73 -15.94 11.48
CA VAL A 111 -17.64 -16.50 12.47
C VAL A 111 -19.06 -16.13 12.08
N ASP A 112 -19.86 -17.13 11.72
CA ASP A 112 -21.30 -16.96 11.51
C ASP A 112 -22.10 -17.53 12.69
N HIS A 113 -23.31 -17.02 12.90
CA HIS A 113 -24.25 -17.60 13.88
C HIS A 113 -24.92 -18.89 13.38
N LYS A 114 -24.47 -19.47 12.26
CA LYS A 114 -24.98 -20.74 11.74
C LYS A 114 -24.18 -21.95 12.24
N SER A 115 -23.01 -21.72 12.85
CA SER A 115 -22.17 -22.76 13.44
C SER A 115 -22.69 -23.32 14.78
N SER A 116 -23.85 -22.88 15.28
CA SER A 116 -24.53 -23.53 16.40
C SER A 116 -25.48 -24.62 15.89
N LYS A 117 -24.94 -25.80 15.59
CA LYS A 117 -25.69 -27.06 15.53
C LYS A 117 -24.87 -28.15 16.19
#